data_AF-A0A260VAU0-F1
#
_entry.id   AF-A0A260VAU0-F1
#
_cell.length_a   1.000
_cell.length_b   1.000
_cell.length_c   1.000
_cell.angle_alpha   90.00
_cell.angle_beta   90.00
_cell.angle_gamma   90.00
#
_symmetry.space_group_name_H-M   'P 1'
#
loop_
_entity.id
_entity.type
_entity.pdbx_description
1 polymer ?
#
loop_
_entity_poly.entity_id
_entity_poly.type
_entity_poly.pdbx_seq_one_letter_code
_entity_poly.pdbx_strand_id
1 'polypeptide(L)'
;MTLSLEAPDHSTQLHNSIHLMRRVIPGVGFGVRANALGDHGLATWVRNSGVTVLAHDDDELDRVQLSGIRPNHIVFRCGAGTDGIRSAVHRGVFRFVVGTEPQIARLTQCAQRTKYVYLDNDAPAALCGHRVQVVGLHSDVDNSSDPAEWASAAEETLRRTSVSTTGESPVHRIILSGGPTEEWMNYSVPYLTSVVRSVDAALRDGCTRWNLPRPAVSVVPAQATAH
;
A
#
# COMPACT_ATOMS: atom_id res chain seq x y z
N MET A 1 23.18 -41.06 5.89
CA MET A 1 22.89 -39.80 6.60
C MET A 1 22.71 -38.72 5.56
N THR A 2 21.46 -38.45 5.17
CA THR A 2 21.10 -37.33 4.30
C THR A 2 20.91 -36.11 5.18
N LEU A 3 21.81 -35.13 5.06
CA LEU A 3 21.63 -33.80 5.63
C LEU A 3 20.47 -33.15 4.87
N SER A 4 19.29 -33.11 5.47
CA SER A 4 18.23 -32.18 5.05
C SER A 4 18.77 -30.76 5.26
N LEU A 5 19.10 -30.06 4.19
CA LEU A 5 19.09 -28.60 4.23
C LEU A 5 17.64 -28.22 4.50
N GLU A 6 17.32 -27.87 5.74
CA GLU A 6 16.09 -27.15 6.05
C GLU A 6 16.11 -25.88 5.20
N ALA A 7 15.18 -25.79 4.24
CA ALA A 7 14.90 -24.54 3.57
C ALA A 7 14.63 -23.49 4.65
N PRO A 8 15.22 -22.29 4.58
CA PRO A 8 15.01 -21.28 5.60
C PRO A 8 13.50 -21.03 5.74
N ASP A 9 13.01 -21.07 6.98
CA ASP A 9 11.61 -20.79 7.28
C ASP A 9 11.31 -19.32 6.94
N HIS A 10 10.80 -19.12 5.72
CA HIS A 10 10.49 -17.82 5.13
C HIS A 10 9.58 -16.97 6.04
N SER A 11 8.76 -17.61 6.88
CA SER A 11 7.88 -16.93 7.82
C SER A 11 8.64 -16.27 8.98
N THR A 12 9.69 -16.93 9.50
CA THR A 12 10.53 -16.44 10.59
C THR A 12 11.44 -15.30 10.15
N GLN A 13 11.96 -15.34 8.92
CA GLN A 13 12.83 -14.30 8.38
C GLN A 13 12.05 -13.01 8.05
N LEU A 14 10.83 -13.15 7.53
CA LEU A 14 9.87 -12.07 7.30
C LEU A 14 9.42 -11.41 8.61
N HIS A 15 9.10 -12.22 9.61
CA HIS A 15 8.75 -11.76 10.95
C HIS A 15 9.86 -10.90 11.55
N ASN A 16 11.11 -11.39 11.52
CA ASN A 16 12.27 -10.66 12.02
C ASN A 16 12.51 -9.35 11.25
N SER A 17 12.37 -9.38 9.92
CA SER A 17 12.58 -8.20 9.08
C SER A 17 11.54 -7.12 9.35
N ILE A 18 10.27 -7.50 9.54
CA ILE A 18 9.22 -6.52 9.87
C ILE A 18 9.28 -6.05 11.32
N HIS A 19 9.64 -6.91 12.27
CA HIS A 19 9.94 -6.46 13.64
C HIS A 19 11.12 -5.49 13.67
N LEU A 20 12.14 -5.72 12.85
CA LEU A 20 13.24 -4.80 12.66
C LEU A 20 12.77 -3.49 12.00
N MET A 21 11.95 -3.56 10.96
CA MET A 21 11.41 -2.38 10.26
C MET A 21 10.55 -1.50 11.18
N ARG A 22 9.66 -2.08 12.00
CA ARG A 22 8.87 -1.34 13.00
C ARG A 22 9.75 -0.68 14.07
N ARG A 23 10.95 -1.22 14.31
CA ARG A 23 11.91 -0.72 15.30
C ARG A 23 12.89 0.31 14.72
N VAL A 24 13.17 0.25 13.43
CA VAL A 24 14.23 1.05 12.78
C VAL A 24 13.75 2.46 12.42
N ILE A 25 12.47 2.67 12.05
CA ILE A 25 11.94 4.03 11.78
C ILE A 25 10.49 4.16 12.29
N PRO A 26 10.26 4.91 13.38
CA PRO A 26 8.91 5.26 13.83
C PRO A 26 8.22 6.12 12.75
N GLY A 27 7.10 5.64 12.20
CA GLY A 27 6.21 6.45 11.33
C GLY A 27 6.06 5.98 9.89
N VAL A 28 6.88 5.04 9.39
CA VAL A 28 6.62 4.35 8.11
C VAL A 28 5.91 3.03 8.39
N GLY A 29 4.68 2.92 7.92
CA GLY A 29 3.89 1.69 7.91
C GLY A 29 4.38 0.71 6.84
N PHE A 30 4.09 -0.56 7.07
CA PHE A 30 4.39 -1.62 6.13
C PHE A 30 3.09 -2.34 5.75
N GLY A 31 3.02 -2.82 4.52
CA GLY A 31 1.95 -3.69 4.06
C GLY A 31 2.46 -4.78 3.14
N VAL A 32 1.57 -5.69 2.77
CA VAL A 32 1.86 -6.81 1.87
C VAL A 32 0.83 -6.88 0.76
N ARG A 33 1.15 -7.56 -0.34
CA ARG A 33 0.16 -7.94 -1.35
C ARG A 33 -0.68 -9.13 -0.90
N ALA A 34 -1.91 -9.18 -1.35
CA ALA A 34 -2.83 -10.29 -1.10
C ALA A 34 -2.30 -11.63 -1.66
N ASN A 35 -1.60 -11.62 -2.79
CA ASN A 35 -0.99 -12.82 -3.36
C ASN A 35 0.05 -13.49 -2.44
N ALA A 36 0.72 -12.73 -1.57
CA ALA A 36 1.69 -13.24 -0.61
C ALA A 36 1.05 -14.06 0.51
N LEU A 37 -0.27 -13.94 0.73
CA LEU A 37 -1.00 -14.68 1.76
C LEU A 37 -1.10 -16.20 1.50
N GLY A 38 -0.52 -16.69 0.39
CA GLY A 38 -0.32 -18.13 0.19
C GLY A 38 0.59 -18.77 1.24
N ASP A 39 1.51 -18.00 1.84
CA ASP A 39 2.31 -18.45 2.98
C ASP A 39 1.48 -18.36 4.28
N HIS A 40 1.27 -19.51 4.94
CA HIS A 40 0.42 -19.58 6.14
C HIS A 40 1.03 -18.82 7.34
N GLY A 41 2.35 -18.83 7.48
CA GLY A 41 3.05 -18.11 8.54
C GLY A 41 2.88 -16.60 8.39
N LEU A 42 3.11 -16.09 7.17
CA LEU A 42 2.85 -14.69 6.81
C LEU A 42 1.39 -14.34 7.02
N ALA A 43 0.44 -15.14 6.53
CA ALA A 43 -0.99 -14.87 6.68
C ALA A 43 -1.43 -14.77 8.15
N THR A 44 -0.91 -15.67 9.00
CA THR A 44 -1.18 -15.64 10.45
C THR A 44 -0.60 -14.39 11.09
N TRP A 45 0.63 -14.04 10.73
CA TRP A 45 1.28 -12.84 11.25
C TRP A 45 0.58 -11.55 10.80
N VAL A 46 0.18 -11.44 9.54
CA VAL A 46 -0.59 -10.29 9.00
C VAL A 46 -1.89 -10.13 9.76
N ARG A 47 -2.61 -11.24 9.97
CA ARG A 47 -3.87 -11.27 10.73
C ARG A 47 -3.68 -10.72 12.15
N ASN A 48 -2.60 -11.11 12.82
CA ASN A 48 -2.32 -10.74 14.21
C ASN A 48 -1.75 -9.33 14.35
N SER A 49 -0.92 -8.90 13.39
CA SER A 49 -0.20 -7.63 13.44
C SER A 49 -1.00 -6.44 12.91
N GLY A 50 -2.02 -6.72 12.10
CA GLY A 50 -2.91 -5.73 11.52
C GLY A 50 -2.27 -4.83 10.46
N VAL A 51 -1.26 -5.34 9.76
CA VAL A 51 -0.63 -4.61 8.65
C VAL A 51 -1.56 -4.49 7.46
N THR A 52 -1.34 -3.46 6.64
CA THR A 52 -2.15 -3.25 5.44
C THR A 52 -1.93 -4.37 4.43
N VAL A 53 -3.01 -4.87 3.84
CA VAL A 53 -2.98 -5.80 2.71
C VAL A 53 -3.54 -5.10 1.48
N LEU A 54 -2.76 -5.02 0.42
CA LEU A 54 -3.17 -4.48 -0.88
C LEU A 54 -3.68 -5.62 -1.77
N ALA A 55 -4.95 -5.54 -2.17
CA ALA A 55 -5.61 -6.47 -3.08
C ALA A 55 -6.03 -5.75 -4.38
N HIS A 56 -6.14 -6.47 -5.50
CA HIS A 56 -6.38 -5.88 -6.82
C HIS A 56 -7.56 -6.49 -7.59
N ASP A 57 -7.87 -7.76 -7.34
CA ASP A 57 -8.92 -8.51 -8.03
C ASP A 57 -9.74 -9.37 -7.06
N ASP A 58 -10.72 -10.09 -7.60
CA ASP A 58 -11.60 -10.95 -6.82
C ASP A 58 -10.87 -12.17 -6.24
N ASP A 59 -9.87 -12.72 -6.93
CA ASP A 59 -9.07 -13.85 -6.46
C ASP A 59 -8.23 -13.47 -5.23
N GLU A 60 -7.61 -12.28 -5.29
CA GLU A 60 -6.89 -11.69 -4.17
C GLU A 60 -7.84 -11.37 -3.00
N LEU A 61 -9.06 -10.89 -3.27
CA LEU A 61 -10.07 -10.69 -2.23
C LEU A 61 -10.52 -12.00 -1.58
N ASP A 62 -10.66 -13.08 -2.35
CA ASP A 62 -10.95 -14.42 -1.82
C ASP A 62 -9.82 -14.92 -0.92
N ARG A 63 -8.55 -14.75 -1.33
CA ARG A 63 -7.39 -15.10 -0.48
C ARG A 63 -7.38 -14.36 0.85
N VAL A 64 -7.66 -13.05 0.81
CA VAL A 64 -7.71 -12.21 2.01
C VAL A 64 -8.82 -12.67 2.96
N GLN A 65 -9.98 -13.06 2.42
CA GLN A 65 -11.10 -13.58 3.18
C GLN A 65 -10.80 -14.97 3.78
N LEU A 66 -10.25 -15.89 2.98
CA LEU A 66 -9.81 -17.22 3.44
C LEU A 66 -8.73 -17.12 4.52
N SER A 67 -7.87 -16.11 4.43
CA SER A 67 -6.84 -15.80 5.41
C SER A 67 -7.40 -15.10 6.67
N GLY A 68 -8.70 -14.84 6.76
CA GLY A 68 -9.33 -14.21 7.92
C GLY A 68 -8.83 -12.80 8.20
N ILE A 69 -8.35 -12.09 7.17
CA ILE A 69 -7.88 -10.71 7.31
C ILE A 69 -9.11 -9.79 7.44
N ARG A 70 -9.11 -8.95 8.46
CA ARG A 70 -10.21 -8.02 8.73
C ARG A 70 -10.31 -6.99 7.61
N PRO A 71 -11.52 -6.58 7.17
CA PRO A 71 -11.70 -5.55 6.15
C PRO A 71 -10.94 -4.24 6.42
N ASN A 72 -10.73 -3.92 7.70
CA ASN A 72 -10.02 -2.74 8.16
C ASN A 72 -8.54 -2.72 7.82
N HIS A 73 -7.97 -3.87 7.47
CA HIS A 73 -6.58 -4.01 7.06
C HIS A 73 -6.45 -4.11 5.54
N ILE A 74 -7.57 -4.18 4.80
CA ILE A 74 -7.56 -4.27 3.34
C ILE A 74 -7.53 -2.87 2.72
N VAL A 75 -6.75 -2.69 1.67
CA VAL A 75 -6.88 -1.61 0.67
C VAL A 75 -7.07 -2.28 -0.68
N PHE A 76 -8.18 -1.99 -1.37
CA PHE A 76 -8.44 -2.55 -2.69
C PHE A 76 -8.02 -1.57 -3.79
N ARG A 77 -7.07 -1.95 -4.63
CA ARG A 77 -6.65 -1.19 -5.79
C ARG A 77 -7.55 -1.52 -6.98
N CYS A 78 -8.31 -0.55 -7.44
CA CYS A 78 -9.11 -0.71 -8.64
C CYS A 78 -8.21 -0.96 -9.86
N GLY A 79 -8.51 -2.02 -10.63
CA GLY A 79 -7.94 -2.25 -11.96
C GLY A 79 -8.44 -1.24 -12.99
N ALA A 80 -8.03 -1.38 -14.25
CA ALA A 80 -8.40 -0.44 -15.32
C ALA A 80 -9.93 -0.24 -15.49
N GLY A 81 -10.72 -1.28 -15.18
CA GLY A 81 -12.18 -1.26 -15.22
C GLY A 81 -12.86 -0.91 -13.89
N THR A 82 -14.14 -1.26 -13.77
CA THR A 82 -14.96 -0.98 -12.57
C THR A 82 -15.60 -2.21 -11.94
N ASP A 83 -15.34 -3.40 -12.48
CA ASP A 83 -16.05 -4.63 -12.13
C ASP A 83 -15.80 -5.08 -10.68
N GLY A 84 -14.54 -5.07 -10.26
CA GLY A 84 -14.14 -5.47 -8.90
C GLY A 84 -14.63 -4.53 -7.80
N ILE A 85 -15.02 -3.28 -8.11
CA ILE A 85 -15.42 -2.28 -7.10
C ILE A 85 -16.64 -2.73 -6.31
N ARG A 86 -17.66 -3.25 -7.00
CA ARG A 86 -18.89 -3.71 -6.36
C ARG A 86 -18.62 -4.94 -5.47
N SER A 87 -17.81 -5.88 -5.95
CA SER A 87 -17.42 -7.08 -5.20
C SER A 87 -16.65 -6.70 -3.93
N ALA A 88 -15.63 -5.84 -4.04
CA ALA A 88 -14.87 -5.32 -2.92
C ALA A 88 -15.77 -4.64 -1.87
N VAL A 89 -16.71 -3.79 -2.30
CA VAL A 89 -17.68 -3.15 -1.40
C VAL A 89 -18.58 -4.18 -0.71
N HIS A 90 -19.07 -5.19 -1.43
CA HIS A 90 -19.92 -6.26 -0.89
C HIS A 90 -19.18 -7.10 0.17
N ARG A 91 -17.88 -7.34 -0.04
CA ARG A 91 -16.98 -8.00 0.93
C ARG A 91 -16.58 -7.11 2.11
N GLY A 92 -17.14 -5.90 2.20
CA GLY A 92 -16.95 -5.00 3.32
C GLY A 92 -15.71 -4.11 3.23
N VAL A 93 -14.99 -4.12 2.10
CA VAL A 93 -13.84 -3.22 1.92
C VAL A 93 -14.30 -1.77 1.94
N PHE A 94 -13.52 -0.94 2.63
CA PHE A 94 -13.82 0.49 2.79
C PHE A 94 -12.64 1.41 2.46
N ARG A 95 -11.47 0.88 2.12
CA ARG A 95 -10.32 1.65 1.64
C ARG A 95 -9.96 1.23 0.22
N PHE A 96 -9.81 2.20 -0.68
CA PHE A 96 -9.64 1.95 -2.11
C PHE A 96 -8.49 2.78 -2.67
N VAL A 97 -7.75 2.25 -3.65
CA VAL A 97 -6.94 3.07 -4.57
C VAL A 97 -7.75 3.25 -5.84
N VAL A 98 -7.93 4.50 -6.28
CA VAL A 98 -8.67 4.87 -7.50
C VAL A 98 -7.82 5.77 -8.38
N GLY A 99 -7.85 5.52 -9.68
CA GLY A 99 -7.11 6.24 -10.72
C GLY A 99 -7.99 7.07 -11.66
N THR A 100 -9.29 6.77 -11.78
CA THR A 100 -10.13 7.35 -12.86
C THR A 100 -11.51 7.81 -12.38
N GLU A 101 -12.11 8.75 -13.11
CA GLU A 101 -13.47 9.24 -12.83
C GLU A 101 -14.52 8.13 -12.81
N PRO A 102 -14.54 7.18 -13.78
CA PRO A 102 -15.49 6.07 -13.76
C PRO A 102 -15.38 5.20 -12.49
N GLN A 103 -14.17 4.99 -11.97
CA GLN A 103 -13.98 4.26 -10.72
C GLN A 103 -14.55 5.02 -9.51
N ILE A 104 -14.32 6.33 -9.42
CA ILE A 104 -14.87 7.17 -8.33
C ILE A 104 -16.40 7.18 -8.39
N ALA A 105 -16.97 7.37 -9.59
CA ALA A 105 -18.42 7.35 -9.81
C ALA A 105 -19.00 5.99 -9.41
N ARG A 106 -18.35 4.89 -9.82
CA ARG A 106 -18.79 3.54 -9.48
C ARG A 106 -18.74 3.28 -7.98
N LEU A 107 -17.66 3.67 -7.32
CA LEU A 107 -17.50 3.51 -5.88
C LEU A 107 -18.58 4.30 -5.13
N THR A 108 -18.88 5.53 -5.58
CA THR A 108 -19.95 6.37 -5.03
C THR A 108 -21.32 5.69 -5.16
N GLN A 109 -21.63 5.10 -6.31
CA GLN A 109 -22.88 4.35 -6.52
C GLN A 109 -22.98 3.12 -5.60
N CYS A 110 -21.87 2.41 -5.37
CA CYS A 110 -21.85 1.21 -4.53
C CYS A 110 -21.80 1.53 -3.03
N ALA A 111 -21.37 2.74 -2.65
CA ALA A 111 -21.15 3.12 -1.26
C ALA A 111 -22.45 3.21 -0.44
N GLN A 112 -22.64 2.24 0.45
CA GLN A 112 -23.68 2.26 1.51
C GLN A 112 -23.23 3.02 2.77
N ARG A 113 -21.91 3.13 2.96
CA ARG A 113 -21.22 3.87 4.04
C ARG A 113 -20.04 4.60 3.44
N THR A 114 -19.46 5.53 4.18
CA THR A 114 -18.25 6.25 3.78
C THR A 114 -17.15 5.27 3.37
N LYS A 115 -16.58 5.53 2.20
CA LYS A 115 -15.42 4.85 1.63
C LYS A 115 -14.28 5.85 1.62
N TYR A 116 -13.08 5.37 1.91
CA TYR A 116 -11.87 6.18 1.94
C TYR A 116 -11.02 5.85 0.74
N VAL A 117 -10.53 6.87 0.04
CA VAL A 117 -9.76 6.69 -1.18
C VAL A 117 -8.35 7.25 -1.06
N TYR A 118 -7.43 6.48 -1.63
CA TYR A 118 -6.11 6.92 -2.04
C TYR A 118 -6.17 7.22 -3.53
N LEU A 119 -5.77 8.42 -3.93
CA LEU A 119 -5.76 8.81 -5.34
C LEU A 119 -4.45 8.40 -5.99
N ASP A 120 -4.52 7.62 -7.08
CA ASP A 120 -3.38 7.33 -7.96
C ASP A 120 -2.96 8.60 -8.74
N ASN A 121 -1.79 8.61 -9.36
CA ASN A 121 -1.08 9.81 -9.84
C ASN A 121 -1.89 10.73 -10.78
N ASP A 122 -2.92 10.21 -11.46
CA ASP A 122 -3.75 10.98 -12.41
C ASP A 122 -5.20 11.19 -11.97
N ALA A 123 -5.59 10.72 -10.78
CA ALA A 123 -6.99 10.75 -10.36
C ALA A 123 -7.47 12.17 -9.99
N PRO A 124 -8.65 12.61 -10.49
CA PRO A 124 -9.19 13.93 -10.17
C PRO A 124 -9.89 13.94 -8.79
N ALA A 125 -9.28 14.64 -7.83
CA ALA A 125 -9.79 14.76 -6.46
C ALA A 125 -11.19 15.40 -6.37
N ALA A 126 -11.52 16.30 -7.31
CA ALA A 126 -12.76 17.08 -7.32
C ALA A 126 -14.06 16.25 -7.41
N LEU A 127 -13.97 14.98 -7.78
CA LEU A 127 -15.14 14.10 -7.95
C LEU A 127 -15.54 13.35 -6.68
N CYS A 128 -14.78 13.50 -5.60
CA CYS A 128 -15.06 12.85 -4.33
C CYS A 128 -16.15 13.61 -3.55
N GLY A 129 -17.25 12.93 -3.23
CA GLY A 129 -18.38 13.49 -2.46
C GLY A 129 -18.48 12.94 -1.03
N HIS A 130 -19.56 13.25 -0.31
CA HIS A 130 -19.74 12.88 1.11
C HIS A 130 -19.55 11.38 1.46
N ARG A 131 -19.79 10.46 0.51
CA ARG A 131 -19.60 9.00 0.72
C ARG A 131 -18.23 8.48 0.28
N VAL A 132 -17.43 9.28 -0.40
CA VAL A 132 -16.11 8.91 -0.90
C VAL A 132 -15.14 10.00 -0.46
N GLN A 133 -14.40 9.74 0.61
CA GLN A 133 -13.50 10.72 1.22
C GLN A 133 -12.06 10.42 0.82
N VAL A 134 -11.37 11.43 0.28
CA VAL A 134 -9.93 11.34 0.02
C VAL A 134 -9.19 11.36 1.35
N VAL A 135 -8.37 10.33 1.60
CA VAL A 135 -7.53 10.24 2.81
C VAL A 135 -6.04 10.23 2.50
N GLY A 136 -5.69 9.98 1.24
CA GLY A 136 -4.34 9.65 0.87
C GLY A 136 -4.08 9.80 -0.62
N LEU A 137 -2.80 9.74 -0.97
CA LEU A 137 -2.35 9.47 -2.32
C LEU A 137 -1.72 8.08 -2.37
N HIS A 138 -1.71 7.52 -3.57
CA HIS A 138 -0.99 6.30 -3.89
C HIS A 138 -0.08 6.57 -5.09
N SER A 139 1.08 5.94 -5.10
CA SER A 139 1.96 5.90 -6.27
C SER A 139 2.60 4.54 -6.39
N ASP A 140 2.76 4.12 -7.65
CA ASP A 140 3.59 2.98 -7.97
C ASP A 140 5.07 3.34 -7.85
N VAL A 141 5.84 2.35 -7.44
CA VAL A 141 7.29 2.37 -7.50
C VAL A 141 7.72 1.37 -8.55
N ASP A 142 8.68 1.79 -9.38
CA ASP A 142 9.26 0.93 -10.41
C ASP A 142 9.76 -0.39 -9.81
N ASN A 143 9.78 -1.45 -10.60
CA ASN A 143 10.26 -2.77 -10.17
C ASN A 143 11.79 -2.84 -10.04
N SER A 144 12.50 -1.73 -10.20
CA SER A 144 13.93 -1.67 -9.97
C SER A 144 14.27 -1.98 -8.51
N SER A 145 15.44 -2.58 -8.34
CA SER A 145 16.08 -2.82 -7.06
C SER A 145 16.70 -1.57 -6.44
N ASP A 146 16.44 -0.37 -6.96
CA ASP A 146 17.06 0.86 -6.48
C ASP A 146 16.19 1.52 -5.38
N PRO A 147 16.70 1.66 -4.14
CA PRO A 147 16.04 2.44 -3.10
C PRO A 147 15.73 3.89 -3.48
N ALA A 148 16.44 4.46 -4.45
CA ALA A 148 16.17 5.81 -4.95
C ALA A 148 14.80 5.93 -5.63
N GLU A 149 14.29 4.87 -6.28
CA GLU A 149 12.96 4.92 -6.92
C GLU A 149 11.84 5.10 -5.90
N TRP A 150 11.98 4.48 -4.72
CA TRP A 150 11.04 4.69 -3.61
C TRP A 150 11.06 6.13 -3.10
N ALA A 151 12.24 6.75 -3.05
CA ALA A 151 12.39 8.15 -2.66
C ALA A 151 11.81 9.10 -3.70
N SER A 152 12.08 8.86 -4.99
CA SER A 152 11.52 9.62 -6.11
C SER A 152 10.00 9.55 -6.13
N ALA A 153 9.42 8.36 -5.95
CA ALA A 153 7.98 8.18 -5.84
C ALA A 153 7.43 8.95 -4.64
N ALA A 154 8.04 8.84 -3.45
CA ALA A 154 7.62 9.57 -2.26
C ALA A 154 7.65 11.10 -2.46
N GLU A 155 8.71 11.62 -3.07
CA GLU A 155 8.89 13.04 -3.35
C GLU A 155 7.83 13.54 -4.34
N GLU A 156 7.59 12.81 -5.43
CA GLU A 156 6.60 13.16 -6.44
C GLU A 156 5.17 13.12 -5.88
N THR A 157 4.83 12.08 -5.10
CA THR A 157 3.53 12.02 -4.42
C THR A 157 3.37 13.19 -3.45
N LEU A 158 4.40 13.51 -2.67
CA LEU A 158 4.35 14.62 -1.72
C LEU A 158 4.24 15.97 -2.44
N ARG A 159 4.95 16.16 -3.56
CA ARG A 159 4.82 17.33 -4.42
C ARG A 159 3.37 17.51 -4.89
N ARG A 160 2.69 16.42 -5.27
CA ARG A 160 1.28 16.48 -5.67
C ARG A 160 0.37 16.96 -4.54
N THR A 161 0.67 16.63 -3.28
CA THR A 161 -0.10 17.17 -2.14
C THR A 161 0.05 18.68 -1.98
N SER A 162 1.20 19.27 -2.33
CA SER A 162 1.39 20.73 -2.25
C SER A 162 0.63 21.49 -3.34
N VAL A 163 0.45 20.87 -4.51
CA VAL A 163 -0.30 21.44 -5.64
C VAL A 163 -1.81 21.20 -5.52
N SER A 164 -2.21 20.12 -4.84
CA SER A 164 -3.62 19.72 -4.69
C SER A 164 -4.29 20.50 -3.54
N THR A 165 -4.50 21.81 -3.71
CA THR A 165 -5.31 22.62 -2.79
C THR A 165 -6.81 22.47 -3.08
N THR A 166 -7.37 21.27 -2.90
CA THR A 166 -8.82 21.06 -2.97
C THR A 166 -9.37 20.67 -1.60
N GLY A 167 -10.07 21.62 -0.95
CA GLY A 167 -11.11 21.39 0.07
C GLY A 167 -10.70 20.72 1.39
N GLU A 168 -10.66 21.54 2.46
CA GLU A 168 -10.80 21.26 3.91
C GLU A 168 -10.00 20.13 4.61
N SER A 169 -9.33 19.20 3.92
CA SER A 169 -8.50 18.21 4.59
C SER A 169 -7.18 17.95 3.85
N PRO A 170 -6.03 18.34 4.43
CA PRO A 170 -4.74 18.00 3.83
C PRO A 170 -4.60 16.49 3.75
N VAL A 171 -4.20 16.00 2.58
CA VAL A 171 -3.88 14.59 2.40
C VAL A 171 -2.75 14.23 3.35
N HIS A 172 -3.03 13.32 4.28
CA HIS A 172 -2.14 13.00 5.41
C HIS A 172 -1.55 11.59 5.30
N ARG A 173 -1.81 10.88 4.20
CA ARG A 173 -1.34 9.50 3.97
C ARG A 173 -0.79 9.32 2.57
N ILE A 174 0.29 8.55 2.46
CA ILE A 174 0.85 8.09 1.20
C ILE A 174 0.98 6.58 1.25
N ILE A 175 0.57 5.89 0.18
CA ILE A 175 0.90 4.48 -0.05
C ILE A 175 1.84 4.43 -1.24
N LEU A 176 3.03 3.86 -1.03
CA LEU A 176 3.95 3.52 -2.10
C LEU A 176 3.87 2.02 -2.30
N SER A 177 3.61 1.56 -3.52
CA SER A 177 3.62 0.13 -3.81
C SER A 177 4.40 -0.23 -5.05
N GLY A 178 5.19 -1.29 -5.00
CA GLY A 178 6.05 -1.66 -6.12
C GLY A 178 7.28 -2.43 -5.68
N GLY A 179 8.32 -2.36 -6.48
CA GLY A 179 9.61 -2.99 -6.21
C GLY A 179 9.61 -4.52 -6.38
N PRO A 180 10.80 -5.12 -6.51
CA PRO A 180 10.92 -6.55 -6.82
C PRO A 180 10.55 -7.41 -5.61
N THR A 181 9.40 -8.10 -5.68
CA THR A 181 8.90 -9.00 -4.61
C THR A 181 9.98 -9.94 -4.09
N GLU A 182 10.89 -10.44 -4.93
CA GLU A 182 11.97 -11.34 -4.52
C GLU A 182 12.99 -10.68 -3.59
N GLU A 183 13.36 -9.42 -3.77
CA GLU A 183 14.32 -8.75 -2.87
C GLU A 183 13.67 -8.39 -1.53
N TRP A 184 12.38 -8.09 -1.59
CA TRP A 184 11.56 -7.88 -0.40
C TRP A 184 11.31 -9.20 0.34
N MET A 185 11.07 -10.31 -0.37
CA MET A 185 10.84 -11.65 0.18
C MET A 185 12.11 -12.43 0.51
N ASN A 186 13.27 -12.02 -0.02
CA ASN A 186 14.59 -12.53 0.37
C ASN A 186 15.25 -11.64 1.45
N TYR A 187 14.51 -10.65 1.97
CA TYR A 187 14.74 -10.00 3.27
C TYR A 187 16.18 -9.61 3.56
N SER A 188 16.84 -8.91 2.64
CA SER A 188 18.06 -8.20 3.03
C SER A 188 17.63 -7.00 3.88
N VAL A 189 17.74 -7.14 5.20
CA VAL A 189 17.61 -6.04 6.17
C VAL A 189 18.34 -4.77 5.70
N PRO A 190 19.54 -4.85 5.08
CA PRO A 190 20.20 -3.68 4.51
C PRO A 190 19.39 -2.97 3.42
N TYR A 191 18.81 -3.71 2.47
CA TYR A 191 18.00 -3.12 1.40
C TYR A 191 16.76 -2.41 1.94
N LEU A 192 15.99 -3.09 2.81
CA LEU A 192 14.79 -2.52 3.43
C LEU A 192 15.13 -1.26 4.24
N THR A 193 16.24 -1.31 4.98
CA THR A 193 16.73 -0.14 5.72
C THR A 193 17.09 1.00 4.77
N SER A 194 17.68 0.68 3.61
CA SER A 194 18.01 1.66 2.58
C SER A 194 16.75 2.31 2.01
N VAL A 195 15.75 1.51 1.61
CA VAL A 195 14.46 2.02 1.10
C VAL A 195 13.81 2.98 2.09
N VAL A 196 13.65 2.55 3.35
CA VAL A 196 12.96 3.38 4.35
C VAL A 196 13.75 4.65 4.67
N ARG A 197 15.09 4.60 4.71
CA ARG A 197 15.93 5.79 4.89
C ARG A 197 15.84 6.76 3.72
N SER A 198 15.85 6.26 2.49
CA SER A 198 15.71 7.09 1.29
C SER A 198 14.34 7.77 1.25
N VAL A 199 13.26 7.04 1.57
CA VAL A 199 11.91 7.60 1.69
C VAL A 199 11.83 8.63 2.82
N ASP A 200 12.38 8.36 4.01
CA ASP A 200 12.40 9.30 5.14
C ASP A 200 13.11 10.61 4.79
N ALA A 201 14.28 10.52 4.15
CA ALA A 201 15.04 11.69 3.69
C ALA A 201 14.24 12.51 2.67
N ALA A 202 13.69 11.87 1.63
CA ALA A 202 12.87 12.54 0.61
C ALA A 202 11.66 13.25 1.22
N LEU A 203 10.95 12.60 2.15
CA LEU A 203 9.82 13.21 2.85
C LEU A 203 10.24 14.39 3.72
N ARG A 204 11.33 14.28 4.48
CA ARG A 204 11.83 15.37 5.32
C ARG A 204 12.18 16.59 4.48
N ASP A 205 12.91 16.38 3.40
CA ASP A 205 13.36 17.44 2.51
C ASP A 205 12.18 18.08 1.77
N GLY A 206 11.26 17.26 1.24
CA GLY A 206 10.04 17.72 0.58
C GLY A 206 9.07 18.44 1.53
N CYS A 207 8.85 17.95 2.75
CA CYS A 207 7.99 18.60 3.73
C CYS A 207 8.52 19.98 4.10
N THR A 208 9.85 20.09 4.26
CA THR A 208 10.52 21.38 4.50
C THR A 208 10.37 22.30 3.28
N ARG A 209 10.63 21.77 2.07
CA ARG A 209 10.60 22.54 0.81
C ARG A 209 9.21 23.10 0.50
N TRP A 210 8.15 22.32 0.73
CA TRP A 210 6.78 22.70 0.42
C TRP A 210 5.95 23.15 1.63
N ASN A 211 6.58 23.27 2.80
CA ASN A 211 5.93 23.64 4.05
C ASN A 211 4.68 22.80 4.37
N LEU A 212 4.82 21.48 4.23
CA LEU A 212 3.75 20.51 4.46
C LEU A 212 3.93 19.77 5.79
N PRO A 213 2.83 19.39 6.46
CA PRO A 213 2.91 18.45 7.57
C PRO A 213 3.38 17.09 7.07
N ARG A 214 4.12 16.37 7.92
CA ARG A 214 4.65 15.05 7.57
C ARG A 214 3.51 14.02 7.41
N PRO A 215 3.32 13.39 6.23
CA PRO A 215 2.29 12.37 6.05
C PRO A 215 2.71 11.03 6.68
N ALA A 216 1.72 10.22 7.05
CA ALA A 216 1.94 8.81 7.35
C ALA A 216 2.17 8.05 6.04
N VAL A 217 3.30 7.36 5.92
CA VAL A 217 3.64 6.64 4.69
C VAL A 217 3.56 5.15 4.92
N SER A 218 2.96 4.41 3.99
CA SER A 218 2.99 2.95 3.99
C SER A 218 3.71 2.45 2.75
N VAL A 219 4.65 1.53 2.95
CA VAL A 219 5.37 0.86 1.87
C VAL A 219 4.81 -0.53 1.71
N VAL A 220 4.38 -0.87 0.48
CA VAL A 220 3.76 -2.15 0.14
C VAL A 220 4.52 -2.78 -1.01
N PRO A 221 5.38 -3.76 -0.74
CA PRO A 221 6.10 -4.46 -1.80
C PRO A 221 5.12 -5.19 -2.70
N ALA A 222 5.23 -4.94 -4.01
CA ALA A 222 4.31 -5.45 -5.00
C ALA A 222 5.02 -5.62 -6.33
N GLN A 223 5.16 -6.85 -6.81
CA GLN A 223 5.45 -7.08 -8.23
C GLN A 223 4.35 -6.44 -9.07
N ALA A 224 4.74 -5.68 -10.10
CA ALA A 224 3.77 -5.25 -11.10
C ALA A 224 3.06 -6.48 -11.69
N THR A 225 1.74 -6.44 -11.72
CA THR A 225 0.97 -7.28 -12.64
C THR A 225 1.30 -6.80 -14.05
N ALA A 226 1.79 -7.70 -14.92
CA ALA A 226 1.93 -7.38 -16.33
C ALA A 226 0.58 -6.84 -16.85
N HIS A 227 0.60 -5.60 -17.34
CA HIS A 227 -0.54 -4.94 -17.97
C HIS A 227 -0.84 -5.55 -19.34
#